data_AF-A0A9E2CGK9-F1
#
_entry.id   AF-A0A9E2CGK9-F1
#
_cell.length_a   1.000
_cell.length_b   1.000
_cell.length_c   1.000
_cell.angle_alpha   90.00
_cell.angle_beta   90.00
_cell.angle_gamma   90.00
#
_symmetry.space_group_name_H-M   'P 1'
#
loop_
_entity.id
_entity.type
_entity.pdbx_description
1 polymer ?
#
loop_
_entity_poly.entity_id
_entity_poly.type
_entity_poly.pdbx_seq_one_letter_code
_entity_poly.pdbx_strand_id
1 'polypeptide(L)'
;MTSVIDELLEYASFHFAKEQFQMERLGYPEYEEHQQAHRKFAETVRGFRRAFDEGGAVFPMEIVKFLRDWLDAHILNVDRKLGRFLRERGVTRLAIEAEESAI
;
A
#
# COMPACT_ATOMS: atom_id res chain seq x y z
N MET A 1 -17.96 5.62 -15.01
CA MET A 1 -16.96 4.61 -15.38
C MET A 1 -15.83 4.71 -14.39
N THR A 2 -15.53 3.63 -13.68
CA THR A 2 -14.32 3.51 -12.85
C THR A 2 -13.11 3.44 -13.77
N SER A 3 -12.04 4.16 -13.41
CA SER A 3 -10.76 4.08 -14.11
C SER A 3 -9.87 3.03 -13.46
N VAL A 4 -8.89 2.50 -14.19
CA VAL A 4 -7.83 1.66 -13.60
C VAL A 4 -7.11 2.35 -12.43
N ILE A 5 -7.06 3.70 -12.42
CA ILE A 5 -6.47 4.45 -11.31
C ILE A 5 -7.37 4.41 -10.05
N ASP A 6 -8.69 4.35 -10.21
CA ASP A 6 -9.60 4.12 -9.08
C ASP A 6 -9.37 2.75 -8.45
N GLU A 7 -9.33 1.72 -9.28
CA GLU A 7 -9.14 0.33 -8.84
C GLU A 7 -7.79 0.16 -8.13
N LEU A 8 -6.74 0.82 -8.63
CA LEU A 8 -5.44 0.90 -7.97
C LEU A 8 -5.51 1.55 -6.58
N LEU A 9 -6.19 2.70 -6.47
CA LEU A 9 -6.32 3.42 -5.19
C LEU A 9 -7.13 2.61 -4.17
N GLU A 10 -8.20 1.97 -4.61
CA GLU A 10 -9.05 1.12 -3.77
C GLU A 10 -8.27 -0.08 -3.24
N TYR A 11 -7.59 -0.82 -4.13
CA TYR A 11 -6.81 -1.99 -3.75
C TYR A 11 -5.65 -1.63 -2.82
N ALA A 12 -4.90 -0.57 -3.13
CA ALA A 12 -3.81 -0.10 -2.28
C ALA A 12 -4.32 0.32 -0.90
N SER A 13 -5.46 1.01 -0.83
CA SER A 13 -6.05 1.42 0.46
C SER A 13 -6.45 0.21 1.30
N PHE A 14 -7.05 -0.81 0.69
CA PHE A 14 -7.37 -2.07 1.37
C PHE A 14 -6.12 -2.79 1.89
N HIS A 15 -5.10 -2.92 1.06
CA HIS A 15 -3.83 -3.53 1.43
C HIS A 15 -3.16 -2.78 2.59
N PHE A 16 -3.01 -1.46 2.48
CA PHE A 16 -2.39 -0.63 3.51
C PHE A 16 -3.17 -0.64 4.83
N ALA A 17 -4.50 -0.72 4.78
CA ALA A 17 -5.34 -0.81 5.97
C ALA A 17 -5.09 -2.12 6.73
N LYS A 18 -4.94 -3.25 6.01
CA LYS A 18 -4.60 -4.54 6.63
C LYS A 18 -3.26 -4.50 7.34
N GLU A 19 -2.25 -3.96 6.69
CA GLU A 19 -0.92 -3.86 7.29
C GLU A 19 -0.93 -2.94 8.51
N GLN A 20 -1.58 -1.77 8.41
CA GLN A 20 -1.72 -0.83 9.51
C GLN A 20 -2.46 -1.44 10.70
N PHE A 21 -3.53 -2.20 10.45
CA PHE A 21 -4.24 -2.91 11.51
C PHE A 21 -3.33 -3.89 12.27
N GLN A 22 -2.54 -4.69 11.55
CA GLN A 22 -1.60 -5.63 12.19
C GLN A 22 -0.46 -4.90 12.90
N MET A 23 0.04 -3.81 12.31
CA MET A 23 1.08 -2.98 12.91
C MET A 23 0.61 -2.34 14.23
N GLU A 24 -0.58 -1.74 14.25
CA GLU A 24 -1.16 -1.13 15.45
C GLU A 24 -1.40 -2.16 16.54
N ARG A 25 -2.08 -3.27 16.20
CA ARG A 25 -2.43 -4.34 17.14
C ARG A 25 -1.21 -4.94 17.84
N LEU A 26 -0.09 -5.04 17.14
CA LEU A 26 1.12 -5.70 17.63
C LEU A 26 2.20 -4.74 18.12
N GLY A 27 1.94 -3.43 18.04
CA GLY A 27 2.88 -2.38 18.42
C GLY A 27 4.14 -2.35 17.56
N TYR A 28 3.98 -2.32 16.24
CA TYR A 28 5.11 -2.26 15.31
C TYR A 28 5.91 -0.94 15.48
N PRO A 29 7.21 -1.00 15.81
CA PRO A 29 7.99 0.19 16.15
C PRO A 29 8.11 1.23 15.02
N GLU A 30 8.07 0.80 13.75
CA GLU A 30 8.21 1.70 12.59
C GLU A 30 6.85 2.08 11.96
N TYR A 31 5.74 1.97 12.72
CA TYR A 31 4.38 2.22 12.22
C TYR A 31 4.23 3.59 11.56
N GLU A 32 4.68 4.67 12.21
CA GLU A 32 4.49 6.04 11.70
C GLU A 32 5.21 6.26 10.37
N GLU A 33 6.44 5.74 10.24
CA GLU A 33 7.23 5.83 9.01
C GLU A 33 6.59 5.03 7.88
N HIS A 34 6.14 3.80 8.18
CA HIS A 34 5.46 2.94 7.22
C HIS A 34 4.15 3.60 6.73
N GLN A 35 3.32 4.08 7.65
CA GLN A 35 2.08 4.78 7.34
C GLN A 35 2.33 6.05 6.52
N GLN A 36 3.43 6.78 6.77
CA GLN A 36 3.78 7.94 5.97
C GLN A 36 4.13 7.56 4.52
N ALA A 37 4.79 6.41 4.29
CA ALA A 37 5.05 5.90 2.95
C ALA A 37 3.74 5.60 2.19
N HIS A 38 2.76 4.97 2.86
CA HIS A 38 1.43 4.72 2.30
C HIS A 38 0.68 6.01 1.93
N ARG A 39 0.72 7.02 2.81
CA ARG A 39 0.08 8.33 2.53
C ARG A 39 0.70 9.00 1.30
N LYS A 40 2.03 9.04 1.22
CA LYS A 40 2.75 9.62 0.07
C LYS A 40 2.38 8.92 -1.23
N PHE A 41 2.32 7.58 -1.24
CA PHE A 41 1.86 6.82 -2.40
C PHE A 41 0.46 7.24 -2.83
N ALA A 42 -0.50 7.23 -1.89
CA ALA A 42 -1.88 7.55 -2.20
C ALA A 42 -2.06 9.00 -2.69
N GLU A 43 -1.28 9.94 -2.14
CA GLU A 43 -1.24 11.33 -2.62
C GLU A 43 -0.71 11.45 -4.05
N THR A 44 0.38 10.75 -4.39
CA THR A 44 0.93 10.74 -5.74
C THR A 44 -0.06 10.13 -6.75
N VAL A 45 -0.67 8.99 -6.43
CA VAL A 45 -1.64 8.33 -7.33
C VAL A 45 -2.90 9.20 -7.51
N ARG A 46 -3.39 9.85 -6.45
CA ARG A 46 -4.47 10.86 -6.57
C ARG A 46 -4.06 12.05 -7.45
N GLY A 47 -2.78 12.42 -7.44
CA GLY A 47 -2.22 13.41 -8.36
C GLY A 47 -2.35 13.00 -9.82
N PHE A 48 -1.97 11.75 -10.16
CA PHE A 48 -2.16 11.21 -11.50
C PHE A 48 -3.64 11.19 -11.91
N ARG A 49 -4.53 10.85 -10.98
CA ARG A 49 -5.96 10.90 -11.26
C ARG A 49 -6.44 12.31 -11.61
N ARG A 50 -6.11 13.31 -10.79
CA ARG A 50 -6.52 14.70 -11.07
C ARG A 50 -6.01 15.19 -12.42
N ALA A 51 -4.74 14.91 -12.73
CA ALA A 51 -4.15 15.28 -14.01
C ALA A 51 -4.85 14.60 -15.21
N PHE A 52 -5.31 13.36 -15.03
CA PHE A 52 -6.14 12.68 -16.04
C PHE A 52 -7.51 13.35 -16.22
N ASP A 53 -8.19 13.70 -15.12
CA ASP A 53 -9.52 14.32 -15.15
C ASP A 53 -9.48 15.74 -15.75
N GLU A 54 -8.39 16.48 -15.56
CA GLU A 54 -8.18 17.83 -16.09
C GLU A 54 -7.79 17.86 -17.58
N GLY A 55 -7.72 16.70 -18.24
CA GLY A 55 -7.27 16.59 -19.64
C GLY A 55 -5.77 16.82 -19.81
N GLY A 56 -5.01 16.78 -18.71
CA GLY A 56 -3.56 16.84 -18.72
C GLY A 56 -2.94 15.60 -19.37
N ALA A 57 -1.77 15.77 -19.97
CA ALA A 57 -0.99 14.64 -20.47
C ALA A 57 -0.38 13.87 -19.30
N VAL A 58 -1.09 12.87 -18.79
CA VAL A 58 -0.49 11.84 -17.94
C VAL A 58 -0.02 10.73 -18.87
N PHE A 59 1.29 10.55 -18.98
CA PHE A 59 1.81 9.47 -19.82
C PHE A 59 1.67 8.16 -19.04
N PRO A 60 0.99 7.13 -19.59
CA PRO A 60 0.86 5.83 -18.91
C PRO A 60 2.21 5.26 -18.43
N MET A 61 3.29 5.56 -19.14
CA MET A 61 4.64 5.14 -18.76
C MET A 61 5.17 5.80 -17.48
N GLU A 62 4.78 7.03 -17.18
CA GLU A 62 5.20 7.69 -15.93
C GLU A 62 4.54 7.04 -14.72
N ILE A 63 3.25 6.70 -14.84
CA ILE A 63 2.52 5.94 -13.81
C ILE A 63 3.19 4.58 -13.60
N VAL A 64 3.42 3.82 -14.67
CA VAL A 64 4.04 2.48 -14.59
C VAL A 64 5.43 2.55 -13.97
N LYS A 65 6.23 3.55 -14.34
CA LYS A 65 7.56 3.77 -13.76
C LYS A 65 7.46 4.09 -12.26
N PHE A 66 6.60 5.03 -11.88
CA PHE A 66 6.38 5.37 -10.47
C PHE A 66 5.97 4.14 -9.66
N LEU A 67 5.00 3.37 -10.15
CA LEU A 67 4.50 2.18 -9.46
C LEU A 67 5.61 1.15 -9.27
N ARG A 68 6.39 0.87 -10.31
CA ARG A 68 7.54 -0.05 -10.24
C ARG A 68 8.54 0.41 -9.19
N ASP A 69 9.03 1.65 -9.32
CA ASP A 69 10.10 2.17 -8.47
C ASP A 69 9.64 2.24 -7.01
N TRP A 70 8.39 2.64 -6.76
CA TRP A 70 7.82 2.70 -5.43
C TRP A 70 7.60 1.31 -4.83
N LEU A 71 6.99 0.38 -5.57
CA LEU A 71 6.73 -0.98 -5.07
C LEU A 71 8.02 -1.72 -4.76
N ASP A 72 9.02 -1.66 -5.64
CA ASP A 72 10.32 -2.30 -5.42
C ASP A 72 10.98 -1.75 -4.15
N ALA A 73 11.01 -0.42 -3.98
CA ALA A 73 11.59 0.20 -2.80
C ALA A 73 10.80 -0.12 -1.52
N HIS A 74 9.48 -0.08 -1.59
CA HIS A 74 8.59 -0.27 -0.44
C HIS A 74 8.62 -1.72 0.04
N ILE A 75 8.40 -2.68 -0.85
CA ILE A 75 8.41 -4.11 -0.51
C ILE A 75 9.76 -4.51 0.06
N LEU A 76 10.86 -4.13 -0.61
CA LEU A 76 12.19 -4.60 -0.22
C LEU A 76 12.68 -4.00 1.09
N ASN A 77 12.33 -2.75 1.40
CA ASN A 77 12.91 -2.01 2.53
C ASN A 77 11.94 -1.79 3.69
N VAL A 78 10.63 -1.76 3.43
CA VAL A 78 9.59 -1.46 4.42
C VAL A 78 8.84 -2.76 4.77
N ASP A 79 8.15 -3.38 3.79
CA ASP A 79 7.26 -4.53 4.06
C ASP A 79 8.04 -5.76 4.52
N ARG A 80 9.28 -5.95 4.03
CA ARG A 80 10.14 -7.04 4.50
C ARG A 80 10.49 -6.92 5.98
N LYS A 81 10.56 -5.71 6.54
CA LYS A 81 10.77 -5.51 7.99
C LYS A 81 9.52 -5.89 8.76
N LEU A 82 8.36 -5.41 8.30
CA LEU A 82 7.06 -5.79 8.86
C LEU A 82 6.88 -7.31 8.82
N GLY A 83 7.16 -7.95 7.69
CA GLY A 83 7.07 -9.40 7.54
C GLY A 83 7.99 -10.18 8.49
N ARG A 84 9.18 -9.67 8.83
CA ARG A 84 10.03 -10.27 9.88
C ARG A 84 9.38 -10.14 11.25
N PHE A 85 8.95 -8.93 11.59
CA PHE A 85 8.28 -8.63 12.86
C PHE A 85 7.01 -9.48 13.09
N LEU A 86 6.18 -9.66 12.06
CA LEU A 86 4.97 -10.48 12.10
C LEU A 86 5.30 -11.96 12.34
N ARG A 87 6.33 -12.48 11.65
CA ARG A 87 6.79 -13.87 11.84
C ARG A 87 7.30 -14.13 13.26
N GLU A 88 8.05 -13.19 13.83
CA GLU A 88 8.54 -13.28 15.22
C GLU A 88 7.40 -13.31 16.25
N ARG A 89 6.22 -12.78 15.89
CA ARG A 89 5.00 -12.78 16.71
C ARG A 89 4.04 -13.93 16.38
N GLY A 90 4.47 -14.89 15.56
CA GLY A 90 3.66 -16.05 15.19
C GLY A 90 2.51 -15.75 14.23
N VAL A 91 2.47 -14.55 13.63
CA VAL A 91 1.49 -14.23 12.59
C VAL A 91 1.94 -14.90 11.29
N THR A 92 1.17 -15.88 10.86
CA THR A 92 1.40 -16.62 9.61
C THR A 92 0.42 -16.17 8.54
N ARG A 93 0.73 -16.46 7.27
CA ARG A 93 -0.18 -16.21 6.15
C ARG A 93 -1.57 -16.80 6.39
N LEU A 94 -1.66 -18.00 6.96
CA LEU A 94 -2.93 -18.66 7.31
C LEU A 94 -3.71 -17.90 8.40
N ALA A 95 -3.01 -17.32 9.38
CA ALA A 95 -3.65 -16.51 10.42
C ALA A 95 -4.21 -15.20 9.87
N ILE A 96 -3.51 -14.59 8.90
CA ILE A 96 -3.97 -13.38 8.20
C ILE A 96 -5.20 -13.71 7.34
N GLU A 97 -5.14 -14.76 6.51
CA GLU A 97 -6.25 -15.18 5.64
C GLU A 97 -7.50 -15.64 6.42
N ALA A 98 -7.34 -16.21 7.62
CA ALA A 98 -8.46 -16.57 8.49
C ALA A 98 -9.17 -15.35 9.10
N GLU A 99 -8.43 -14.30 9.48
CA GLU A 99 -9.01 -13.04 9.97
C GLU A 99 -9.77 -12.30 8.86
N GLU A 100 -9.37 -12.47 7.60
CA GLU A 100 -10.03 -11.87 6.43
C GLU A 100 -11.40 -12.48 6.12
N SER A 101 -11.62 -13.74 6.50
CA SER A 101 -12.88 -14.45 6.24
C SER A 101 -13.95 -14.19 7.31
N ALA A 102 -13.58 -13.47 8.38
CA ALA A 102 -14.43 -13.20 9.55
C ALA A 102 -15.01 -11.77 9.56
N ILE A 103 -14.75 -10.98 8.51
CA ILE A 103 -15.27 -9.63 8.25
C ILE A 103 -16.23 -9.71 7.07
#